data_AF-A0A835PJ40-F1
#
_entry.id   AF-A0A835PJ40-F1
#
_cell.length_a   1.000
_cell.length_b   1.000
_cell.length_c   1.000
_cell.angle_alpha   90.00
_cell.angle_beta   90.00
_cell.angle_gamma   90.00
#
_symmetry.space_group_name_H-M   'P 1'
#
loop_
_entity.id
_entity.type
_entity.pdbx_description
1 polymer ?
#
loop_
_entity_poly.entity_id
_entity_poly.type
_entity_poly.pdbx_seq_one_letter_code
_entity_poly.pdbx_strand_id
1 'polypeptide(L)'
;MPLQPCATVWRALLGACLVHKNIDLGKVCAEKVLEMEPQDELACVLLSNLYATAGKWDNVSLIRSYMRNKQLKKEPGVSWIEKQGEVHSFTAGDSSHPDMRVINAMLEWMNRKIRKAGYVPDSNVVLHDVGEELKERLVWFHSERLALAFGLVSLPSTSPIRIIKNLDFA
;
A
#
# COMPACT_ATOMS: atom_id res chain seq x y z
N MET A 1 37.00 -9.30 -9.73
CA MET A 1 36.40 -9.35 -8.39
C MET A 1 34.89 -9.26 -8.54
N PRO A 2 34.09 -10.30 -8.24
CA PRO A 2 32.67 -10.06 -8.08
C PRO A 2 32.49 -9.36 -6.72
N LEU A 3 32.06 -8.10 -6.74
CA LEU A 3 31.60 -7.43 -5.53
C LEU A 3 30.42 -8.21 -4.97
N GLN A 4 30.48 -8.57 -3.69
CA GLN A 4 29.32 -9.12 -2.99
C GLN A 4 28.19 -8.06 -3.04
N PRO A 5 26.97 -8.41 -3.51
CA PRO A 5 25.89 -7.45 -3.57
C PRO A 5 25.51 -6.99 -2.16
N CYS A 6 25.35 -5.69 -1.98
CA CYS A 6 24.88 -5.12 -0.71
C CYS A 6 23.38 -5.38 -0.50
N ALA A 7 22.90 -5.17 0.72
CA ALA A 7 21.49 -5.36 1.10
C ALA A 7 20.53 -4.62 0.15
N THR A 8 20.88 -3.40 -0.29
CA THR A 8 20.07 -2.62 -1.24
C THR A 8 19.85 -3.33 -2.57
N VAL A 9 20.86 -4.02 -3.11
CA VAL A 9 20.72 -4.76 -4.38
C VAL A 9 19.81 -5.97 -4.21
N TRP A 10 19.98 -6.72 -3.12
CA TRP A 10 19.09 -7.84 -2.79
C TRP A 10 17.65 -7.39 -2.54
N ARG A 11 17.47 -6.23 -1.90
CA ARG A 11 16.16 -5.62 -1.66
C ARG A 11 15.48 -5.19 -2.96
N ALA A 12 16.23 -4.56 -3.87
CA ALA A 12 15.72 -4.22 -5.20
C ALA A 12 15.29 -5.47 -5.99
N LEU A 13 16.10 -6.53 -5.94
CA LEU A 13 15.78 -7.81 -6.58
C LEU A 13 14.56 -8.48 -5.92
N LEU A 14 14.42 -8.42 -4.60
CA LEU A 14 13.24 -8.88 -3.88
C LEU A 14 11.97 -8.14 -4.35
N GLY A 15 12.05 -6.83 -4.51
CA GLY A 15 10.96 -6.02 -5.09
C GLY A 15 10.59 -6.48 -6.51
N ALA A 16 11.59 -6.76 -7.36
CA ALA A 16 11.35 -7.31 -8.69
C ALA A 16 10.72 -8.72 -8.63
N CYS A 17 11.13 -9.57 -7.68
CA CYS A 17 10.52 -10.89 -7.48
C CYS A 17 9.04 -10.78 -7.11
N LEU A 18 8.64 -9.77 -6.33
CA LEU A 18 7.23 -9.49 -6.05
C LEU A 18 6.45 -9.15 -7.31
N VAL A 19 6.99 -8.24 -8.15
CA VAL A 19 6.37 -7.83 -9.42
C VAL A 19 6.19 -9.03 -10.37
N HIS A 20 7.22 -9.88 -10.47
CA HIS A 20 7.22 -11.05 -11.34
C HIS A 20 6.67 -12.33 -10.68
N LYS A 21 6.18 -12.24 -9.44
CA LYS A 21 5.63 -13.36 -8.65
C LYS A 21 6.59 -14.56 -8.53
N ASN A 22 7.89 -14.31 -8.51
CA ASN A 22 8.92 -15.34 -8.36
C ASN A 22 9.21 -15.61 -6.87
N ILE A 23 8.45 -16.56 -6.30
CA ILE A 23 8.50 -16.86 -4.87
C ILE A 23 9.86 -17.41 -4.45
N ASP A 24 10.40 -18.34 -5.22
CA ASP A 24 11.61 -19.08 -4.83
C ASP A 24 12.82 -18.16 -4.81
N LEU A 25 12.99 -17.32 -5.84
CA LEU A 25 14.05 -16.32 -5.85
C LEU A 25 13.82 -15.23 -4.79
N GLY A 26 12.57 -14.79 -4.60
CA GLY A 26 12.27 -13.78 -3.60
C GLY A 26 12.56 -14.23 -2.17
N LYS A 27 12.33 -15.51 -1.83
CA LYS A 27 12.76 -16.06 -0.53
C LYS A 27 14.26 -15.92 -0.33
N VAL A 28 15.05 -16.33 -1.33
CA VAL A 28 16.52 -16.23 -1.26
C VAL A 28 16.96 -14.77 -1.10
N CYS A 29 16.33 -13.84 -1.84
CA CYS A 29 16.64 -12.42 -1.70
C CYS A 29 16.32 -11.90 -0.30
N ALA A 30 15.16 -12.25 0.25
CA ALA A 30 14.75 -11.82 1.59
C ALA A 30 15.66 -12.41 2.68
N GLU A 31 16.05 -13.68 2.57
CA GLU A 31 17.03 -14.31 3.46
C GLU A 31 18.37 -13.57 3.41
N LYS A 32 18.88 -13.24 2.21
CA LYS A 32 20.12 -12.48 2.06
C LYS A 32 20.04 -11.09 2.70
N VAL A 33 18.92 -10.40 2.54
CA VAL A 33 18.73 -9.08 3.19
C VAL A 33 18.68 -9.23 4.71
N LEU A 34 17.93 -10.20 5.24
CA LEU A 34 17.76 -10.38 6.69
C LEU A 34 19.01 -10.97 7.38
N GLU A 35 19.87 -11.68 6.65
CA GLU A 35 21.22 -12.06 7.11
C GLU A 35 22.11 -10.83 7.31
N MET A 36 22.02 -9.84 6.42
CA MET A 36 22.81 -8.60 6.47
C MET A 36 22.22 -7.57 7.43
N GLU A 37 20.90 -7.41 7.40
CA GLU A 37 20.12 -6.40 8.11
C GLU A 37 18.89 -7.08 8.78
N PRO A 38 19.07 -7.73 9.95
CA PRO A 38 18.02 -8.55 10.58
C PRO A 38 16.75 -7.80 11.03
N GLN A 39 16.78 -6.47 11.01
CA GLN A 39 15.66 -5.60 11.39
C GLN A 39 15.07 -4.87 10.17
N ASP A 40 15.38 -5.32 8.95
CA ASP A 40 14.83 -4.74 7.73
C ASP A 40 13.32 -5.04 7.61
N GLU A 41 12.53 -4.02 7.91
CA GLU A 41 11.07 -4.05 7.83
C GLU A 41 10.58 -4.23 6.39
N LEU A 42 11.25 -3.59 5.43
CA LEU A 42 10.84 -3.60 4.03
C LEU A 42 11.03 -4.99 3.44
N ALA A 43 12.12 -5.68 3.76
CA ALA A 43 12.34 -7.07 3.37
C ALA A 43 11.26 -8.01 3.92
N CYS A 44 10.89 -7.85 5.21
CA CYS A 44 9.80 -8.61 5.81
C CYS A 44 8.45 -8.34 5.12
N VAL A 45 8.14 -7.07 4.84
CA VAL A 45 6.90 -6.68 4.15
C VAL A 45 6.87 -7.26 2.73
N LEU A 46 7.94 -7.13 1.96
CA LEU A 46 8.01 -7.64 0.59
C LEU A 46 7.89 -9.17 0.55
N LEU A 47 8.53 -9.88 1.48
CA LEU A 47 8.42 -11.34 1.58
C LEU A 47 7.00 -11.78 1.96
N SER A 48 6.38 -11.09 2.93
CA SER A 48 4.98 -11.32 3.31
C SER A 48 4.04 -11.11 2.11
N ASN A 49 4.24 -10.03 1.37
CA ASN A 49 3.47 -9.70 0.18
C ASN A 49 3.64 -10.76 -0.91
N LEU A 50 4.87 -11.25 -1.13
CA LEU A 50 5.16 -12.31 -2.09
C LEU A 50 4.42 -13.61 -1.72
N TYR A 51 4.37 -13.98 -0.45
CA TYR A 51 3.55 -15.11 0.01
C TYR A 51 2.05 -14.88 -0.21
N ALA A 52 1.56 -13.66 0.04
CA ALA A 52 0.16 -13.32 -0.18
C ALA A 52 -0.23 -13.41 -1.67
N THR A 53 0.63 -12.97 -2.61
CA THR A 53 0.37 -13.12 -4.06
C THR A 53 0.23 -14.58 -4.50
N ALA A 54 0.75 -15.52 -3.70
CA ALA A 54 0.70 -16.95 -3.94
C ALA A 54 -0.37 -17.68 -3.11
N GLY A 55 -1.19 -16.95 -2.34
CA GLY A 55 -2.20 -17.55 -1.44
C GLY A 55 -1.61 -18.31 -0.26
N LYS A 56 -0.32 -18.12 0.09
CA LYS A 56 0.36 -18.83 1.18
C LYS A 56 0.14 -18.11 2.52
N TRP A 57 -1.10 -18.11 3.00
CA TRP A 57 -1.53 -17.33 4.18
C TRP A 57 -0.87 -17.75 5.50
N ASP A 58 -0.49 -19.03 5.64
CA ASP A 58 0.28 -19.51 6.80
C ASP A 58 1.65 -18.82 6.87
N ASN A 59 2.33 -18.70 5.72
CA ASN A 59 3.60 -17.98 5.65
C ASN A 59 3.43 -16.48 5.92
N VAL A 60 2.37 -15.86 5.42
CA VAL A 60 2.02 -14.46 5.74
C VAL A 60 1.87 -14.27 7.25
N SER A 61 1.16 -15.19 7.90
CA SER A 61 0.93 -15.18 9.35
C SER A 61 2.22 -15.37 10.15
N LEU A 62 3.12 -16.24 9.67
CA LEU A 62 4.45 -16.44 10.24
C LEU A 62 5.28 -15.15 10.18
N ILE A 63 5.36 -14.51 9.01
CA ILE A 63 6.12 -13.26 8.84
C ILE A 63 5.53 -12.13 9.69
N ARG A 64 4.19 -11.99 9.73
CA ARG A 64 3.53 -11.00 10.61
C ARG A 64 3.84 -11.24 12.09
N SER A 65 3.94 -12.51 12.51
CA SER A 65 4.30 -12.87 13.88
C SER A 65 5.76 -12.56 14.18
N TYR A 66 6.65 -12.86 13.24
CA TYR A 66 8.07 -12.48 13.31
C TYR A 66 8.22 -10.95 13.47
N MET A 67 7.55 -10.16 12.63
CA MET A 67 7.60 -8.70 12.70
C MET A 67 7.11 -8.18 14.05
N ARG A 68 5.97 -8.69 14.57
CA ARG A 68 5.47 -8.32 15.90
C ARG A 68 6.46 -8.63 17.01
N ASN A 69 7.05 -9.83 17.00
CA ASN A 69 8.02 -10.25 18.02
C ASN A 69 9.29 -9.40 18.00
N LYS A 70 9.66 -8.90 16.82
CA LYS A 70 10.81 -8.01 16.62
C LYS A 70 10.47 -6.52 16.73
N GLN A 71 9.20 -6.18 17.00
CA GLN A 71 8.69 -4.82 17.02
C GLN A 71 8.90 -4.04 15.71
N LEU A 72 9.02 -4.76 14.60
CA LEU A 72 9.12 -4.18 13.26
C LEU A 72 7.75 -3.66 12.82
N LYS A 73 7.67 -2.37 12.53
CA LYS A 73 6.43 -1.69 12.14
C LYS A 73 6.68 -0.79 10.95
N LYS A 74 6.21 -1.21 9.79
CA LYS A 74 6.15 -0.34 8.62
C LYS A 74 5.33 0.90 8.93
N GLU A 75 5.91 2.07 8.68
CA GLU A 75 5.17 3.33 8.66
C GLU A 75 3.98 3.25 7.69
N PRO A 76 2.76 3.58 8.13
CA PRO A 76 1.60 3.52 7.27
C PRO A 76 1.73 4.53 6.12
N GLY A 77 1.15 4.16 4.98
CA GLY A 77 0.99 5.08 3.86
C GLY A 77 -0.02 6.17 4.20
N VAL A 78 0.45 7.40 4.26
CA VAL A 78 -0.34 8.60 4.50
C VAL A 78 -0.31 9.47 3.26
N SER A 79 -1.48 9.94 2.85
CA SER A 79 -1.63 11.02 1.90
C SER A 79 -2.34 12.19 2.56
N TRP A 80 -1.95 13.43 2.25
CA TRP A 80 -2.55 14.60 2.87
C TRP A 80 -2.77 15.75 1.89
N ILE A 81 -3.70 16.62 2.25
CA ILE A 81 -4.04 17.88 1.56
C ILE A 81 -4.00 19.01 2.58
N GLU A 82 -3.53 20.18 2.15
CA GLU A 82 -3.62 21.41 2.91
C GLU A 82 -4.82 22.25 2.45
N LYS A 83 -5.67 22.65 3.39
CA LYS A 83 -6.80 23.56 3.16
C LYS A 83 -6.74 24.69 4.19
N GLN A 84 -6.58 25.93 3.71
CA GLN A 84 -6.58 27.13 4.56
C GLN A 84 -5.58 27.06 5.75
N GLY A 85 -4.43 26.41 5.56
CA GLY A 85 -3.42 26.21 6.60
C GLY A 85 -3.65 25.01 7.51
N GLU A 86 -4.74 24.26 7.32
CA GLU A 86 -5.01 23.01 8.03
C GLU A 86 -4.61 21.80 7.17
N VAL A 87 -3.91 20.84 7.78
CA VAL A 87 -3.49 19.59 7.12
C VAL A 87 -4.51 18.50 7.40
N HIS A 88 -5.09 17.96 6.33
CA HIS A 88 -6.02 16.83 6.38
C HIS A 88 -5.30 15.59 5.85
N SER A 89 -5.01 14.65 6.76
CA SER A 89 -4.28 13.42 6.47
C SER A 89 -5.23 12.24 6.37
N PHE A 90 -4.91 11.30 5.49
CA PHE A 90 -5.69 10.10 5.23
C PHE A 90 -4.78 8.88 5.20
N THR A 91 -5.25 7.77 5.75
CA THR A 91 -4.64 6.44 5.63
C THR A 91 -5.59 5.48 4.91
N ALA A 92 -5.07 4.38 4.36
CA ALA A 92 -5.93 3.37 3.76
C ALA A 92 -6.87 2.77 4.82
N GLY A 93 -8.18 2.80 4.57
CA GLY A 93 -9.19 2.36 5.54
C GLY A 93 -9.49 3.35 6.67
N ASP A 94 -9.02 4.60 6.58
CA ASP A 94 -9.34 5.64 7.56
C ASP A 94 -10.85 5.91 7.64
N SER A 95 -11.33 6.20 8.84
CA SER A 95 -12.70 6.62 9.12
C SER A 95 -12.79 7.73 10.17
N SER A 96 -11.66 8.32 10.55
CA SER A 96 -11.54 9.25 11.67
C SER A 96 -11.88 10.69 11.31
N HIS A 97 -11.85 11.04 10.02
CA HIS A 97 -12.08 12.40 9.56
C HIS A 97 -13.53 12.88 9.85
N PRO A 98 -13.75 14.10 10.37
CA PRO A 98 -15.10 14.60 10.64
C PRO A 98 -16.05 14.57 9.42
N ASP A 99 -15.52 14.91 8.24
CA ASP A 99 -16.26 14.91 6.98
C ASP A 99 -16.31 13.55 6.25
N MET A 100 -15.91 12.45 6.90
CA MET A 100 -15.74 11.15 6.24
C MET A 100 -16.96 10.69 5.45
N ARG A 101 -18.17 11.02 5.93
CA ARG A 101 -19.42 10.70 5.22
C ARG A 101 -19.48 11.34 3.83
N VAL A 102 -19.10 12.60 3.70
CA VAL A 102 -19.14 13.33 2.43
C VAL A 102 -17.99 12.89 1.53
N ILE A 103 -16.81 12.66 2.11
CA ILE A 103 -15.64 12.11 1.42
C ILE A 103 -15.98 10.75 0.79
N ASN A 104 -16.61 9.85 1.56
CA ASN A 104 -17.05 8.54 1.07
C ASN A 104 -18.06 8.65 -0.08
N ALA A 105 -19.03 9.57 0.03
CA ALA A 105 -20.01 9.80 -1.02
C ALA A 105 -19.35 10.28 -2.33
N MET A 106 -18.36 11.18 -2.23
CA MET A 106 -17.58 11.63 -3.39
C MET A 106 -16.73 10.49 -3.98
N LEU A 107 -16.08 9.68 -3.15
CA LEU A 107 -15.36 8.48 -3.59
C LEU A 107 -16.27 7.52 -4.35
N GLU A 108 -17.46 7.22 -3.85
CA GLU A 108 -18.42 6.35 -4.54
C GLU A 108 -18.87 6.95 -5.87
N TRP A 109 -19.14 8.26 -5.91
CA TRP A 109 -19.50 8.96 -7.13
C TRP A 109 -18.39 8.88 -8.18
N MET A 110 -17.14 9.11 -7.79
CA MET A 110 -15.96 8.98 -8.66
C MET A 110 -15.83 7.55 -9.18
N ASN A 111 -15.95 6.53 -8.32
CA ASN A 111 -15.87 5.12 -8.70
C ASN A 111 -16.88 4.80 -9.80
N ARG A 112 -18.14 5.21 -9.61
CA ARG A 112 -19.21 5.00 -10.59
C ARG A 112 -18.91 5.71 -11.91
N LYS A 113 -18.36 6.93 -11.87
CA LYS A 113 -18.00 7.70 -13.07
C LYS A 113 -16.89 7.02 -13.87
N ILE A 114 -15.81 6.61 -13.23
CA ILE A 114 -14.68 6.00 -13.94
C ILE A 114 -15.00 4.59 -14.43
N ARG A 115 -15.79 3.81 -13.69
CA ARG A 115 -16.25 2.48 -14.16
C ARG A 115 -17.10 2.60 -15.41
N LYS A 116 -17.99 3.61 -15.47
CA LYS A 116 -18.74 3.92 -16.69
C LYS A 116 -17.85 4.37 -17.85
N ALA A 117 -16.68 4.94 -17.56
CA ALA A 117 -15.67 5.28 -18.55
C ALA A 117 -14.76 4.09 -18.94
N GLY A 118 -14.99 2.89 -18.38
CA GLY A 118 -14.25 1.66 -18.72
C GLY A 118 -13.14 1.28 -17.75
N TYR A 119 -13.00 1.95 -16.60
CA TYR A 119 -12.04 1.52 -15.57
C TYR A 119 -12.43 0.17 -14.98
N VAL A 120 -11.48 -0.78 -15.01
CA VAL A 120 -11.57 -2.08 -14.34
C VAL A 120 -10.59 -2.07 -13.16
N PRO A 121 -11.04 -2.24 -11.91
CA PRO A 121 -10.15 -2.34 -10.77
C PRO A 121 -9.32 -3.62 -10.86
N ASP A 122 -8.02 -3.52 -10.57
CA ASP A 122 -7.17 -4.68 -10.35
C ASP A 122 -7.22 -5.08 -8.87
N SER A 123 -8.02 -6.09 -8.54
CA SER A 123 -8.14 -6.62 -7.17
C SER A 123 -6.92 -7.43 -6.71
N ASN A 124 -6.03 -7.82 -7.63
CA ASN A 124 -4.84 -8.61 -7.30
C ASN A 124 -3.82 -7.84 -6.44
N VAL A 125 -3.94 -6.52 -6.38
CA VAL A 125 -3.11 -5.66 -5.52
C VAL A 125 -3.51 -5.76 -4.05
N VAL A 126 -4.69 -6.31 -3.73
CA VAL A 126 -5.13 -6.51 -2.35
C VAL A 126 -4.57 -7.82 -1.81
N LEU A 127 -3.48 -7.71 -1.08
CA LEU A 127 -2.75 -8.83 -0.45
C LEU A 127 -3.34 -9.23 0.90
N HIS A 128 -4.67 -9.27 0.97
CA HIS A 128 -5.44 -9.69 2.13
C HIS A 128 -6.35 -10.86 1.77
N ASP A 129 -6.49 -11.80 2.72
CA ASP A 129 -7.39 -12.94 2.60
C ASP A 129 -8.83 -12.50 2.89
N VAL A 130 -9.44 -11.85 1.90
CA VAL A 130 -10.82 -11.36 1.95
C VAL A 130 -11.53 -11.67 0.64
N GLY A 131 -12.86 -11.74 0.67
CA GLY A 131 -13.67 -12.00 -0.52
C GLY A 131 -13.48 -10.94 -1.61
N GLU A 132 -13.74 -11.32 -2.86
CA GLU A 132 -13.47 -10.50 -4.05
C GLU A 132 -14.18 -9.14 -4.03
N GLU A 133 -15.44 -9.12 -3.58
CA GLU A 133 -16.21 -7.89 -3.40
C GLU A 133 -15.53 -6.93 -2.40
N LEU A 134 -14.97 -7.47 -1.32
CA LEU A 134 -14.24 -6.67 -0.34
C LEU A 134 -12.88 -6.24 -0.87
N LYS A 135 -12.19 -7.05 -1.69
CA LYS A 135 -10.96 -6.64 -2.37
C LYS A 135 -11.22 -5.46 -3.31
N GLU A 136 -12.22 -5.55 -4.18
CA GLU A 136 -12.58 -4.43 -5.08
C GLU A 136 -12.87 -3.15 -4.31
N ARG A 137 -13.55 -3.28 -3.15
CA ARG A 137 -13.80 -2.16 -2.27
C ARG A 137 -12.48 -1.61 -1.70
N LEU A 138 -11.62 -2.46 -1.13
CA LEU A 138 -10.34 -2.05 -0.53
C LEU A 138 -9.39 -1.37 -1.53
N VAL A 139 -9.34 -1.83 -2.79
CA VAL A 139 -8.61 -1.13 -3.87
C VAL A 139 -9.11 0.31 -4.02
N TRP A 140 -10.39 0.57 -3.75
CA TRP A 140 -10.94 1.91 -3.92
C TRP A 140 -10.59 2.86 -2.74
N PHE A 141 -10.43 2.33 -1.53
CA PHE A 141 -10.16 3.11 -0.31
C PHE A 141 -8.65 3.34 -0.05
N HIS A 142 -7.92 3.82 -1.06
CA HIS A 142 -6.54 4.29 -0.91
C HIS A 142 -6.47 5.71 -0.36
N SER A 143 -5.40 6.03 0.38
CA SER A 143 -5.21 7.34 1.01
C SER A 143 -5.18 8.48 -0.01
N GLU A 144 -4.59 8.28 -1.19
CA GLU A 144 -4.59 9.28 -2.27
C GLU A 144 -6.00 9.56 -2.80
N ARG A 145 -6.85 8.54 -2.91
CA ARG A 145 -8.23 8.68 -3.39
C ARG A 145 -9.11 9.36 -2.35
N LEU A 146 -8.88 9.07 -1.07
CA LEU A 146 -9.50 9.78 0.06
C LEU A 146 -9.13 11.26 0.08
N ALA A 147 -7.83 11.56 -0.05
CA ALA A 147 -7.33 12.91 -0.22
C ALA A 147 -8.01 13.61 -1.40
N LEU A 148 -8.00 13.01 -2.59
CA LEU A 148 -8.64 13.59 -3.78
C LEU A 148 -10.14 13.86 -3.56
N ALA A 149 -10.86 12.92 -2.97
CA ALA A 149 -12.28 13.07 -2.68
C ALA A 149 -12.54 14.24 -1.72
N PHE A 150 -11.73 14.37 -0.67
CA PHE A 150 -11.78 15.53 0.22
C PHE A 150 -11.52 16.82 -0.56
N GLY A 151 -10.46 16.88 -1.36
CA GLY A 151 -10.12 18.06 -2.17
C GLY A 151 -11.25 18.49 -3.09
N LEU A 152 -11.93 17.55 -3.77
CA LEU A 152 -13.05 17.84 -4.66
C LEU A 152 -14.29 18.37 -3.94
N VAL A 153 -14.51 17.96 -2.69
CA VAL A 153 -15.65 18.41 -1.87
C VAL A 153 -15.34 19.74 -1.17
N SER A 154 -14.10 19.94 -0.75
CA SER A 154 -13.73 20.94 0.24
C SER A 154 -13.05 22.17 -0.33
N LEU A 155 -12.54 22.10 -1.57
CA LEU A 155 -11.84 23.19 -2.26
C LEU A 155 -12.70 23.80 -3.38
N PRO A 156 -12.50 25.10 -3.70
CA PRO A 156 -13.17 25.73 -4.84
C PRO A 156 -12.80 25.05 -6.17
N SER A 157 -13.75 25.01 -7.11
CA SER A 157 -13.56 24.35 -8.42
C SER A 157 -12.45 24.95 -9.29
N THR A 158 -12.02 26.18 -9.00
CA THR A 158 -10.93 26.87 -9.69
C THR A 158 -9.56 26.64 -9.04
N SER A 159 -9.52 26.04 -7.86
CA SER A 159 -8.29 25.84 -7.10
C SER A 159 -7.61 24.51 -7.49
N PRO A 160 -6.27 24.50 -7.62
CA PRO A 160 -5.55 23.25 -7.84
C PRO A 160 -5.64 22.35 -6.59
N ILE A 161 -5.82 21.05 -6.80
CA ILE A 161 -5.74 20.03 -5.74
C ILE A 161 -4.29 19.52 -5.69
N ARG A 162 -3.63 19.68 -4.54
CA ARG A 162 -2.29 19.15 -4.30
C ARG A 162 -2.37 18.05 -3.24
N ILE A 163 -1.92 16.86 -3.60
CA ILE A 163 -1.86 15.70 -2.71
C ILE A 163 -0.40 15.37 -2.50
N ILE A 164 0.01 15.28 -1.23
CA ILE A 164 1.36 14.89 -0.82
C ILE A 164 1.25 13.52 -0.16
N LYS A 165 2.27 12.67 -0.33
CA LYS A 165 2.31 11.31 0.22
C LYS A 165 3.70 10.94 0.75
N ASN A 166 3.76 9.96 1.65
CA ASN A 166 5.00 9.38 2.18
C ASN A 166 5.30 7.97 1.61
N LEU A 167 4.66 7.58 0.50
CA LEU A 167 4.76 6.26 -0.09
C LEU A 167 5.70 6.23 -1.31
N ASP A 168 6.79 5.46 -1.21
CA ASP A 168 7.76 5.25 -2.30
C ASP A 168 7.44 4.05 -3.20
N PHE A 169 6.65 3.07 -2.72
CA PHE A 169 6.18 1.92 -3.50
C PHE A 169 4.80 1.47 -3.01
N ALA A 170 3.79 1.55 -3.88
CA ALA A 170 2.42 1.06 -3.69
C ALA A 170 2.18 -0.12 -4.65
#